data_AF-A0A522WGB0-F1
#
_entry.id   AF-A0A522WGB0-F1
#
_cell.length_a   1.000
_cell.length_b   1.000
_cell.length_c   1.000
_cell.angle_alpha   90.00
_cell.angle_beta   90.00
_cell.angle_gamma   90.00
#
_symmetry.space_group_name_H-M   'P 1'
#
loop_
_entity.id
_entity.type
_entity.pdbx_description
1 polymer ?
#
loop_
_entity_poly.entity_id
_entity_poly.type
_entity_poly.pdbx_seq_one_letter_code
_entity_poly.pdbx_strand_id
1 'polypeptide(L)'
;MNIQGNQIESLEQKAVLTALASFVARSGCMFLELGSWAGDSTVVLGKIAKANNGLLYCIDSWKGTTGTYLENIARNHDIFSYFWERIKNEGLEDVVIPIRAKTDAAFEVLKKESFDFIFIDADHSYNAVIKDIEHYAPLVKKGSILCGHDCEGRISDYDINFLEAGKYMDSSESVHCGVVLGVGRKFKNYSINHAIWSVKSTGNKGWAPTDIDFSGLVQKRQFPPGPVCSTKSFHVFRYGRNVYALPKNAGNNDITDEGVRNGAVAVAKTVAELEKLIKEKADYTPSPVYLESYMAYNIIWYKNRAYAFAQSIGSLDITQATKNDLQMYTADNRCIITDSLYEAKFKLAQMHCEQLENKLKGLQPAPQTDHPALLESYNGYNIIWYKNRAYAFAQSIGSLDIAQATEDDLQKYTADNRCVITGSLNEAKLRLAEIQCEELKNKLKGLQPAPQTKKPVLIESYNSYNIVGYNGRYYAFAQSIGHLDITSASKSKIEKYVKNKQCVIASSSLEVKLRIAELNCEKLESELGEIKTRA
;
A
#
# COMPACT_ATOMS: atom_id res chain seq x y z
N MET A 1 -0.46 0.00 -12.06
CA MET A 1 -0.75 1.44 -12.07
C MET A 1 -0.42 1.99 -10.69
N ASN A 2 0.41 3.01 -10.54
CA ASN A 2 0.83 3.54 -9.23
C ASN A 2 0.70 5.04 -9.24
N ILE A 3 -0.56 5.39 -9.27
CA ILE A 3 -1.02 6.55 -8.56
C ILE A 3 -0.56 6.32 -7.11
N GLN A 4 0.20 7.27 -6.55
CA GLN A 4 0.84 7.17 -5.24
C GLN A 4 -0.19 6.70 -4.20
N GLY A 5 -0.13 5.41 -3.84
CA GLY A 5 -1.21 4.72 -3.11
C GLY A 5 -1.05 4.74 -1.59
N ASN A 6 -0.33 5.72 -1.05
CA ASN A 6 -0.18 5.96 0.38
C ASN A 6 -0.16 7.49 0.65
N GLN A 7 -1.29 8.18 0.49
CA GLN A 7 -1.45 9.59 0.90
C GLN A 7 -1.45 9.73 2.43
N ILE A 8 -1.95 8.72 3.15
CA ILE A 8 -1.66 8.56 4.58
C ILE A 8 -0.26 7.95 4.67
N GLU A 9 0.73 8.81 4.85
CA GLU A 9 2.16 8.50 4.77
C GLU A 9 2.62 7.58 5.90
N SER A 10 1.89 7.52 7.02
CA SER A 10 2.31 6.78 8.22
C SER A 10 1.19 6.03 8.97
N LEU A 11 1.56 4.99 9.72
CA LEU A 11 0.64 4.24 10.60
C LEU A 11 0.00 5.14 11.67
N GLU A 12 0.72 6.17 12.11
CA GLU A 12 0.28 7.15 13.10
C GLU A 12 -0.83 8.05 12.55
N GLN A 13 -0.69 8.57 11.33
CA GLN A 13 -1.74 9.35 10.67
C GLN A 13 -3.02 8.53 10.50
N LYS A 14 -2.87 7.27 10.06
CA LYS A 14 -3.99 6.32 9.96
C LYS A 14 -4.68 6.13 11.30
N ALA A 15 -3.92 5.97 12.39
CA ALA A 15 -4.44 5.80 13.73
C ALA A 15 -5.16 7.07 14.23
N VAL A 16 -4.61 8.26 13.97
CA VAL A 16 -5.23 9.55 14.30
C VAL A 16 -6.57 9.71 13.57
N LEU A 17 -6.59 9.51 12.24
CA LEU A 17 -7.81 9.60 11.45
C LEU A 17 -8.87 8.58 11.91
N THR A 18 -8.43 7.35 12.19
CA THR A 18 -9.30 6.27 12.70
C THR A 18 -9.95 6.67 14.02
N ALA A 19 -9.17 7.20 14.97
CA ALA A 19 -9.65 7.58 16.29
C ALA A 19 -10.60 8.79 16.21
N LEU A 20 -10.28 9.80 15.41
CA LEU A 20 -11.13 10.98 15.19
C LEU A 20 -12.51 10.57 14.62
N ALA A 21 -12.52 9.79 13.55
CA ALA A 21 -13.77 9.34 12.93
C ALA A 21 -14.56 8.39 13.85
N SER A 22 -13.90 7.44 14.52
CA SER A 22 -14.55 6.51 15.45
C SER A 22 -15.16 7.21 16.66
N PHE A 23 -14.57 8.32 17.13
CA PHE A 23 -15.06 9.07 18.29
C PHE A 23 -16.45 9.68 18.07
N VAL A 24 -16.80 10.01 16.83
CA VAL A 24 -18.11 10.57 16.44
C VAL A 24 -18.99 9.57 15.69
N ALA A 25 -18.47 8.39 15.40
CA ALA A 25 -19.22 7.35 14.70
C ALA A 25 -20.40 6.88 15.55
N ARG A 26 -21.53 6.70 14.88
CA ARG A 26 -22.79 6.21 15.46
C ARG A 26 -23.58 5.48 14.39
N SER A 27 -24.53 4.65 14.80
CA SER A 27 -25.42 3.96 13.85
C SER A 27 -26.05 4.96 12.87
N GLY A 28 -25.86 4.72 11.57
CA GLY A 28 -26.34 5.62 10.50
C GLY A 28 -25.51 6.90 10.31
N CYS A 29 -24.25 6.94 10.77
CA CYS A 29 -23.41 8.12 10.62
C CYS A 29 -23.19 8.51 9.14
N MET A 30 -23.08 9.81 8.89
CA MET A 30 -22.76 10.34 7.56
C MET A 30 -21.41 11.02 7.60
N PHE A 31 -20.44 10.49 6.86
CA PHE A 31 -19.10 11.05 6.73
C PHE A 31 -18.92 11.70 5.36
N LEU A 32 -18.03 12.69 5.28
CA LEU A 32 -17.69 13.38 4.05
C LEU A 32 -16.18 13.53 3.93
N GLU A 33 -15.66 13.28 2.74
CA GLU A 33 -14.27 13.47 2.38
C GLU A 33 -14.19 14.40 1.16
N LEU A 34 -13.26 15.35 1.21
CA LEU A 34 -12.91 16.23 0.09
C LEU A 34 -11.48 15.92 -0.32
N GLY A 35 -11.26 15.57 -1.59
CA GLY A 35 -9.96 15.11 -2.07
C GLY A 35 -9.74 13.64 -1.73
N SER A 36 -10.41 12.75 -2.48
CA SER A 36 -10.34 11.30 -2.26
C SER A 36 -9.25 10.62 -3.07
N TRP A 37 -8.79 11.26 -4.17
CA TRP A 37 -7.73 10.81 -5.08
C TRP A 37 -7.70 9.28 -5.27
N ALA A 38 -6.73 8.59 -4.65
CA ALA A 38 -6.49 7.16 -4.78
C ALA A 38 -7.14 6.30 -3.67
N GLY A 39 -7.80 6.93 -2.70
CA GLY A 39 -8.69 6.30 -1.74
C GLY A 39 -8.07 5.84 -0.43
N ASP A 40 -6.89 6.34 -0.03
CA ASP A 40 -6.21 5.91 1.21
C ASP A 40 -7.01 6.22 2.47
N SER A 41 -7.34 7.50 2.64
CA SER A 41 -8.21 7.99 3.70
C SER A 41 -9.63 7.47 3.54
N THR A 42 -10.11 7.35 2.29
CA THR A 42 -11.44 6.79 2.00
C THR A 42 -11.62 5.39 2.55
N VAL A 43 -10.61 4.51 2.41
CA VAL A 43 -10.68 3.14 2.94
C VAL A 43 -10.74 3.15 4.47
N VAL A 44 -10.02 4.05 5.13
CA VAL A 44 -10.07 4.20 6.59
C VAL A 44 -11.46 4.64 7.04
N LEU A 45 -11.96 5.72 6.47
CA LEU A 45 -13.25 6.31 6.82
C LEU A 45 -14.42 5.40 6.44
N GLY A 46 -14.34 4.74 5.29
CA GLY A 46 -15.37 3.84 4.77
C GLY A 46 -15.55 2.62 5.65
N LYS A 47 -14.45 2.05 6.19
CA LYS A 47 -14.52 0.93 7.15
C LYS A 47 -15.25 1.32 8.43
N ILE A 48 -15.01 2.54 8.93
CA ILE A 48 -15.68 3.05 10.14
C ILE A 48 -17.16 3.31 9.87
N ALA A 49 -17.48 3.96 8.75
CA ALA A 49 -18.86 4.18 8.33
C ALA A 49 -19.61 2.84 8.17
N LYS A 50 -19.01 1.86 7.50
CA LYS A 50 -19.59 0.52 7.28
C LYS A 50 -19.89 -0.20 8.59
N ALA A 51 -18.94 -0.20 9.52
CA ALA A 51 -19.10 -0.82 10.84
C ALA A 51 -20.22 -0.18 11.67
N ASN A 52 -20.64 1.04 11.32
CA ASN A 52 -21.69 1.80 11.99
C ASN A 52 -22.94 1.99 11.10
N ASN A 53 -23.16 1.13 10.09
CA ASN A 53 -24.32 1.23 9.18
C ASN A 53 -24.50 2.64 8.57
N GLY A 54 -23.38 3.34 8.38
CA GLY A 54 -23.32 4.70 7.87
C GLY A 54 -22.98 4.76 6.39
N LEU A 55 -22.73 5.98 5.92
CA LEU A 55 -22.33 6.30 4.54
C LEU A 55 -21.13 7.24 4.55
N LEU A 56 -20.22 7.07 3.58
CA LEU A 56 -19.12 7.98 3.31
C LEU A 56 -19.29 8.60 1.92
N TYR A 57 -19.41 9.91 1.86
CA TYR A 57 -19.47 10.67 0.61
C TYR A 57 -18.07 11.17 0.26
N CYS A 58 -17.63 10.95 -0.98
CA CYS A 58 -16.26 11.24 -1.43
C CYS A 58 -16.30 12.23 -2.58
N ILE A 59 -15.88 13.48 -2.35
CA ILE A 59 -15.90 14.53 -3.37
C ILE A 59 -14.50 14.68 -3.96
N ASP A 60 -14.38 14.40 -5.25
CA ASP A 60 -13.15 14.64 -6.00
C ASP A 60 -13.46 14.89 -7.49
N SER A 61 -12.57 15.61 -8.18
CA SER A 61 -12.64 15.74 -9.63
C SER A 61 -12.00 14.55 -10.36
N TRP A 62 -11.07 13.86 -9.68
CA TRP A 62 -10.12 12.88 -10.18
C TRP A 62 -9.26 13.41 -11.34
N LYS A 63 -9.04 14.73 -11.38
CA LYS A 63 -8.24 15.43 -12.41
C LYS A 63 -6.89 15.95 -11.89
N GLY A 64 -6.59 15.73 -10.62
CA GLY A 64 -5.42 16.27 -9.95
C GLY A 64 -5.49 17.79 -9.75
N THR A 65 -4.57 18.32 -8.96
CA THR A 65 -4.49 19.76 -8.66
C THR A 65 -3.68 20.46 -9.74
N THR A 66 -4.24 21.52 -10.34
CA THR A 66 -3.59 22.26 -11.43
C THR A 66 -2.23 22.79 -11.01
N GLY A 67 -1.21 22.63 -11.86
CA GLY A 67 0.14 23.10 -11.59
C GLY A 67 0.98 22.19 -10.68
N THR A 68 0.41 21.06 -10.25
CA THR A 68 1.14 20.01 -9.51
C THR A 68 1.46 18.83 -10.42
N TYR A 69 2.31 17.90 -9.96
CA TYR A 69 2.57 16.66 -10.70
C TYR A 69 1.32 15.76 -10.79
N LEU A 70 0.36 15.89 -9.86
CA LEU A 70 -0.89 15.11 -9.85
C LEU A 70 -1.75 15.37 -11.09
N GLU A 71 -1.76 16.61 -11.58
CA GLU A 71 -2.44 16.96 -12.84
C GLU A 71 -1.87 16.14 -14.01
N ASN A 72 -0.55 15.97 -14.06
CA ASN A 72 0.07 15.16 -15.10
C ASN A 72 -0.28 13.68 -14.96
N ILE A 73 -0.35 13.15 -13.74
CA ILE A 73 -0.79 11.76 -13.51
C ILE A 73 -2.24 11.59 -13.99
N ALA A 74 -3.15 12.47 -13.58
CA ALA A 74 -4.56 12.39 -13.95
C ALA A 74 -4.83 12.63 -15.45
N ARG A 75 -3.96 13.38 -16.13
CA ARG A 75 -4.05 13.55 -17.60
C ARG A 75 -3.73 12.25 -18.34
N ASN A 76 -2.85 11.42 -17.77
CA ASN A 76 -2.36 10.21 -18.41
C ASN A 76 -3.01 8.92 -17.88
N HIS A 77 -3.79 9.00 -16.80
CA HIS A 77 -4.39 7.83 -16.14
C HIS A 77 -5.82 8.10 -15.65
N ASP A 78 -6.67 7.08 -15.68
CA ASP A 78 -8.01 7.14 -15.09
C ASP A 78 -7.97 6.88 -13.58
N ILE A 79 -7.77 7.96 -12.83
CA ILE A 79 -7.67 7.92 -11.36
C ILE A 79 -8.98 7.47 -10.73
N PHE A 80 -10.13 7.84 -11.30
CA PHE A 80 -11.43 7.46 -10.76
C PHE A 80 -11.64 5.95 -10.82
N SER A 81 -11.29 5.32 -11.94
CA SER A 81 -11.37 3.86 -12.06
C SER A 81 -10.45 3.16 -11.06
N TYR A 82 -9.23 3.66 -10.86
CA TYR A 82 -8.32 3.13 -9.84
C TYR A 82 -8.88 3.24 -8.43
N PHE A 83 -9.38 4.42 -8.07
CA PHE A 83 -10.07 4.67 -6.81
C PHE A 83 -11.24 3.68 -6.62
N TRP A 84 -12.12 3.57 -7.61
CA TRP A 84 -13.33 2.76 -7.48
C TRP A 84 -13.03 1.26 -7.42
N GLU A 85 -12.03 0.79 -8.16
CA GLU A 85 -11.53 -0.58 -8.02
C GLU A 85 -11.01 -0.86 -6.62
N ARG A 86 -10.27 0.08 -6.02
CA ARG A 86 -9.82 -0.04 -4.63
C ARG A 86 -10.99 -0.12 -3.65
N ILE A 87 -11.99 0.75 -3.78
CA ILE A 87 -13.17 0.76 -2.91
C ILE A 87 -13.93 -0.57 -3.00
N LYS A 88 -14.15 -1.10 -4.20
CA LYS A 88 -14.75 -2.43 -4.40
C LYS A 88 -13.90 -3.55 -3.81
N ASN A 89 -12.58 -3.48 -3.98
CA ASN A 89 -11.66 -4.48 -3.45
C ASN A 89 -11.62 -4.49 -1.91
N GLU A 90 -11.95 -3.37 -1.27
CA GLU A 90 -12.08 -3.27 0.19
C GLU A 90 -13.50 -3.59 0.68
N GLY A 91 -14.42 -3.94 -0.24
CA GLY A 91 -15.81 -4.25 0.05
C GLY A 91 -16.57 -3.04 0.61
N LEU A 92 -16.32 -1.85 0.06
CA LEU A 92 -16.89 -0.59 0.55
C LEU A 92 -17.86 0.08 -0.45
N GLU A 93 -18.13 -0.56 -1.58
CA GLU A 93 -18.96 -0.04 -2.68
C GLU A 93 -20.43 0.21 -2.30
N ASP A 94 -20.90 -0.39 -1.21
CA ASP A 94 -22.24 -0.22 -0.64
C ASP A 94 -22.33 0.95 0.35
N VAL A 95 -21.18 1.49 0.79
CA VAL A 95 -21.08 2.53 1.83
C VAL A 95 -20.43 3.81 1.29
N VAL A 96 -19.51 3.68 0.33
CA VAL A 96 -18.80 4.80 -0.28
C VAL A 96 -19.55 5.31 -1.50
N ILE A 97 -19.91 6.58 -1.47
CA ILE A 97 -20.63 7.27 -2.52
C ILE A 97 -19.69 8.31 -3.15
N PRO A 98 -19.10 8.02 -4.33
CA PRO A 98 -18.27 8.99 -5.02
C PRO A 98 -19.11 10.08 -5.68
N ILE A 99 -18.69 11.32 -5.51
CA ILE A 99 -19.26 12.53 -6.11
C ILE A 99 -18.18 13.15 -6.99
N ARG A 100 -18.28 12.91 -8.30
CA ARG A 100 -17.32 13.41 -9.28
C ARG A 100 -17.57 14.88 -9.62
N ALA A 101 -17.02 15.77 -8.80
CA ALA A 101 -17.20 17.22 -8.92
C ALA A 101 -16.03 17.96 -8.28
N LYS A 102 -15.89 19.25 -8.62
CA LYS A 102 -15.07 20.17 -7.83
C LYS A 102 -15.76 20.43 -6.48
N THR A 103 -14.98 20.71 -5.43
CA THR A 103 -15.51 20.94 -4.08
C THR A 103 -16.47 22.13 -4.03
N ASP A 104 -16.28 23.15 -4.87
CA ASP A 104 -17.17 24.30 -4.94
C ASP A 104 -18.53 23.98 -5.57
N ALA A 105 -18.57 23.14 -6.60
CA ALA A 105 -19.82 22.70 -7.21
C ALA A 105 -20.59 21.71 -6.34
N ALA A 106 -19.89 20.78 -5.67
CA ALA A 106 -20.53 19.76 -4.84
C ALA A 106 -21.25 20.36 -3.62
N PHE A 107 -20.71 21.42 -3.03
CA PHE A 107 -21.28 22.08 -1.86
C PHE A 107 -22.74 22.53 -2.07
N GLU A 108 -23.08 23.02 -3.26
CA GLU A 108 -24.40 23.61 -3.58
C GLU A 108 -25.58 22.64 -3.39
N VAL A 109 -25.32 21.33 -3.43
CA VAL A 109 -26.35 20.29 -3.32
C VAL A 109 -26.34 19.57 -1.97
N LEU A 110 -25.45 19.95 -1.05
CA LEU A 110 -25.33 19.33 0.27
C LEU A 110 -26.15 20.06 1.32
N LYS A 111 -26.78 19.29 2.21
CA LYS A 111 -27.61 19.81 3.28
C LYS A 111 -26.76 20.22 4.49
N LYS A 112 -27.05 21.39 5.06
CA LYS A 112 -26.44 21.84 6.33
C LYS A 112 -26.70 20.87 7.49
N GLU A 113 -25.77 20.83 8.44
CA GLU A 113 -25.85 20.01 9.65
C GLU A 113 -26.21 18.52 9.39
N SER A 114 -25.64 17.93 8.34
CA SER A 114 -25.94 16.56 7.91
C SER A 114 -24.81 15.57 8.17
N PHE A 115 -23.57 16.03 8.39
CA PHE A 115 -22.41 15.15 8.54
C PHE A 115 -21.91 15.06 9.97
N ASP A 116 -21.58 13.83 10.38
CA ASP A 116 -20.99 13.48 11.67
C ASP A 116 -19.47 13.66 11.68
N PHE A 117 -18.85 13.63 10.48
CA PHE A 117 -17.42 13.77 10.28
C PHE A 117 -17.16 14.35 8.90
N ILE A 118 -16.27 15.34 8.80
CA ILE A 118 -15.79 15.87 7.52
C ILE A 118 -14.25 15.90 7.54
N PHE A 119 -13.63 15.33 6.51
CA PHE A 119 -12.18 15.32 6.29
C PHE A 119 -11.84 16.11 5.01
N ILE A 120 -10.96 17.11 5.12
CA ILE A 120 -10.51 17.96 4.02
C ILE A 120 -9.06 17.62 3.66
N ASP A 121 -8.83 17.17 2.43
CA ASP A 121 -7.52 16.90 1.85
C ASP A 121 -7.51 17.16 0.32
N ALA A 122 -8.08 18.29 -0.09
CA ALA A 122 -8.24 18.65 -1.50
C ALA A 122 -7.08 19.50 -2.03
N ASP A 123 -7.29 20.81 -2.23
CA ASP A 123 -6.27 21.73 -2.73
C ASP A 123 -5.63 22.48 -1.54
N HIS A 124 -4.31 22.47 -1.47
CA HIS A 124 -3.55 23.01 -0.34
C HIS A 124 -3.26 24.51 -0.43
N SER A 125 -3.68 25.17 -1.51
CA SER A 125 -3.59 26.62 -1.63
C SER A 125 -4.52 27.31 -0.64
N TYR A 126 -4.06 28.41 -0.05
CA TYR A 126 -4.78 29.15 1.00
C TYR A 126 -6.22 29.50 0.63
N ASN A 127 -6.45 29.95 -0.61
CA ASN A 127 -7.78 30.34 -1.08
C ASN A 127 -8.72 29.14 -1.17
N ALA A 128 -8.22 27.98 -1.64
CA ALA A 128 -9.01 26.76 -1.71
C ALA A 128 -9.33 26.23 -0.32
N VAL A 129 -8.33 26.14 0.56
CA VAL A 129 -8.51 25.70 1.96
C VAL A 129 -9.55 26.55 2.69
N ILE A 130 -9.44 27.89 2.62
CA ILE A 130 -10.42 28.78 3.27
C ILE A 130 -11.83 28.57 2.70
N LYS A 131 -11.95 28.46 1.37
CA LYS A 131 -13.22 28.23 0.71
C LYS A 131 -13.84 26.90 1.12
N ASP A 132 -13.07 25.82 1.17
CA ASP A 132 -13.53 24.51 1.60
C ASP A 132 -13.95 24.53 3.07
N ILE A 133 -13.17 25.15 3.97
CA ILE A 133 -13.59 25.28 5.37
C ILE A 133 -14.90 26.09 5.47
N GLU A 134 -15.05 27.18 4.71
CA GLU A 134 -16.24 28.03 4.75
C GLU A 134 -17.51 27.35 4.23
N HIS A 135 -17.37 26.58 3.16
CA HIS A 135 -18.46 25.81 2.58
C HIS A 135 -18.84 24.62 3.47
N TYR A 136 -17.86 23.86 3.96
CA TYR A 136 -18.16 22.55 4.55
C TYR A 136 -18.31 22.59 6.08
N ALA A 137 -17.74 23.56 6.78
CA ALA A 137 -17.94 23.71 8.23
C ALA A 137 -19.43 23.84 8.65
N PRO A 138 -20.31 24.58 7.94
CA PRO A 138 -21.75 24.61 8.21
C PRO A 138 -22.49 23.27 8.01
N LEU A 139 -21.88 22.29 7.37
CA LEU A 139 -22.50 20.98 7.13
C LEU A 139 -22.28 20.01 8.30
N VAL A 140 -21.38 20.35 9.23
CA VAL A 140 -21.03 19.53 10.40
C VAL A 140 -22.12 19.65 11.47
N LYS A 141 -22.59 18.50 11.96
CA LYS A 141 -23.56 18.44 13.06
C LYS A 141 -22.96 18.99 14.37
N LYS A 142 -23.83 19.38 15.30
CA LYS A 142 -23.39 19.73 16.66
C LYS A 142 -22.72 18.53 17.33
N GLY A 143 -21.56 18.75 17.94
CA GLY A 143 -20.77 17.72 18.62
C GLY A 143 -19.92 16.85 17.69
N SER A 144 -19.99 17.09 16.38
CA SER A 144 -19.25 16.36 15.34
C SER A 144 -17.94 17.04 14.97
N ILE A 145 -17.12 16.36 14.15
CA ILE A 145 -15.74 16.76 13.86
C ILE A 145 -15.59 17.27 12.44
N LEU A 146 -14.83 18.36 12.30
CA LEU A 146 -14.20 18.80 11.06
C LEU A 146 -12.69 18.65 11.22
N CYS A 147 -12.03 18.05 10.24
CA CYS A 147 -10.60 17.85 10.25
C CYS A 147 -10.04 17.88 8.83
N GLY A 148 -8.72 17.84 8.72
CA GLY A 148 -8.05 17.75 7.43
C GLY A 148 -6.57 17.41 7.58
N HIS A 149 -5.92 17.19 6.45
CA HIS A 149 -4.52 16.77 6.37
C HIS A 149 -3.56 17.96 6.30
N ASP A 150 -2.26 17.67 6.15
CA ASP A 150 -1.24 18.62 5.71
C ASP A 150 -1.12 19.90 6.55
N CYS A 151 -1.21 19.77 7.88
CA CYS A 151 -0.99 20.87 8.80
C CYS A 151 0.20 20.60 9.72
N GLU A 152 1.39 21.02 9.30
CA GLU A 152 2.63 20.71 10.03
C GLU A 152 2.76 21.50 11.35
N GLY A 153 2.00 22.57 11.54
CA GLY A 153 2.06 23.34 12.78
C GLY A 153 1.10 24.53 12.84
N ARG A 154 1.36 25.42 13.80
CA ARG A 154 0.62 26.68 13.99
C ARG A 154 1.32 27.83 13.29
N ILE A 155 0.58 28.89 12.98
CA ILE A 155 1.15 30.12 12.41
C ILE A 155 2.34 30.63 13.24
N SER A 156 2.27 30.55 14.58
CA SER A 156 3.34 30.98 15.47
C SER A 156 4.62 30.15 15.37
N ASP A 157 4.54 28.91 14.90
CA ASP A 157 5.68 28.00 14.76
C ASP A 157 6.59 28.38 13.58
N TYR A 158 6.14 29.30 12.70
CA TYR A 158 6.83 29.71 11.49
C TYR A 158 7.10 31.22 11.42
N ASP A 159 7.95 31.62 10.48
CA ASP A 159 8.04 33.00 10.04
C ASP A 159 6.82 33.33 9.16
N ILE A 160 6.14 34.44 9.45
CA ILE A 160 4.91 34.78 8.74
C ILE A 160 5.16 35.13 7.27
N ASN A 161 6.31 35.74 6.93
CA ASN A 161 6.63 36.07 5.55
C ASN A 161 6.91 34.81 4.73
N PHE A 162 7.52 33.78 5.34
CA PHE A 162 7.67 32.46 4.73
C PHE A 162 6.31 31.85 4.40
N LEU A 163 5.39 31.81 5.37
CA LEU A 163 4.04 31.29 5.14
C LEU A 163 3.29 32.07 4.06
N GLU A 164 3.35 33.41 4.10
CA GLU A 164 2.68 34.28 3.13
C GLU A 164 3.23 34.14 1.71
N ALA A 165 4.54 33.94 1.57
CA ALA A 165 5.16 33.67 0.28
C ALA A 165 4.76 32.28 -0.26
N GLY A 166 4.60 31.30 0.63
CA GLY A 166 4.25 29.91 0.29
C GLY A 166 2.77 29.65 0.03
N LYS A 167 1.87 30.57 0.41
CA LYS A 167 0.44 30.28 0.60
C LYS A 167 -0.35 29.84 -0.64
N TYR A 168 0.15 30.09 -1.85
CA TYR A 168 -0.53 29.71 -3.10
C TYR A 168 0.11 28.51 -3.79
N MET A 169 1.15 27.94 -3.19
CA MET A 169 1.76 26.70 -3.65
C MET A 169 1.12 25.53 -2.89
N ASP A 170 1.25 24.34 -3.48
CA ASP A 170 0.91 23.06 -2.85
C ASP A 170 1.65 22.93 -1.51
N SER A 171 2.98 23.00 -1.57
CA SER A 171 3.85 23.16 -0.40
C SER A 171 5.01 24.10 -0.71
N SER A 172 5.58 24.69 0.35
CA SER A 172 6.86 25.40 0.29
C SER A 172 7.85 24.67 1.16
N GLU A 173 8.91 24.17 0.55
CA GLU A 173 9.88 23.28 1.20
C GLU A 173 9.20 22.01 1.72
N SER A 174 8.93 21.90 3.01
CA SER A 174 8.22 20.77 3.62
C SER A 174 6.95 21.21 4.36
N VAL A 175 6.41 22.39 4.04
CA VAL A 175 5.30 23.01 4.79
C VAL A 175 4.17 23.40 3.84
N HIS A 176 2.96 22.94 4.13
CA HIS A 176 1.75 23.31 3.40
C HIS A 176 1.24 24.65 3.93
N CYS A 177 1.90 25.72 3.47
CA CYS A 177 1.72 27.07 3.99
C CYS A 177 0.27 27.56 3.89
N GLY A 178 -0.43 27.20 2.81
CA GLY A 178 -1.84 27.54 2.62
C GLY A 178 -2.74 26.90 3.68
N VAL A 179 -2.50 25.63 4.02
CA VAL A 179 -3.23 24.90 5.06
C VAL A 179 -2.95 25.49 6.45
N VAL A 180 -1.69 25.68 6.82
CA VAL A 180 -1.29 26.26 8.12
C VAL A 180 -1.93 27.65 8.33
N LEU A 181 -1.91 28.51 7.31
CA LEU A 181 -2.55 29.83 7.36
C LEU A 181 -4.08 29.71 7.39
N GLY A 182 -4.67 28.85 6.57
CA GLY A 182 -6.12 28.69 6.46
C GLY A 182 -6.75 28.25 7.76
N VAL A 183 -6.23 27.15 8.33
CA VAL A 183 -6.69 26.59 9.60
C VAL A 183 -6.44 27.57 10.74
N GLY A 184 -5.22 28.12 10.85
CA GLY A 184 -4.84 29.02 11.94
C GLY A 184 -5.57 30.36 11.95
N ARG A 185 -6.04 30.84 10.80
CA ARG A 185 -6.88 32.05 10.71
C ARG A 185 -8.35 31.77 10.99
N LYS A 186 -8.83 30.58 10.63
CA LYS A 186 -10.24 30.24 10.79
C LYS A 186 -10.58 29.80 12.21
N PHE A 187 -9.69 29.04 12.84
CA PHE A 187 -9.93 28.46 14.16
C PHE A 187 -8.99 29.07 15.20
N LYS A 188 -9.56 29.70 16.23
CA LYS A 188 -8.80 30.26 17.35
C LYS A 188 -7.99 29.18 18.09
N ASN A 189 -8.60 28.01 18.29
CA ASN A 189 -7.98 26.85 18.92
C ASN A 189 -8.36 25.59 18.13
N TYR A 190 -7.40 24.70 17.91
CA TYR A 190 -7.56 23.45 17.20
C TYR A 190 -6.46 22.44 17.62
N SER A 191 -6.74 21.15 17.43
CA SER A 191 -5.80 20.06 17.68
C SER A 191 -4.97 19.78 16.42
N ILE A 192 -3.71 19.34 16.59
CA ILE A 192 -2.83 18.91 15.50
C ILE A 192 -2.10 17.65 15.96
N ASN A 193 -2.26 16.55 15.22
CA ASN A 193 -1.65 15.25 15.54
C ASN A 193 -1.15 14.61 14.25
N HIS A 194 0.17 14.45 14.12
CA HIS A 194 0.81 13.88 12.92
C HIS A 194 0.35 14.52 11.60
N ALA A 195 0.34 15.86 11.53
CA ALA A 195 -0.13 16.69 10.42
C ALA A 195 -1.65 16.69 10.16
N ILE A 196 -2.45 15.93 10.93
CA ILE A 196 -3.90 16.02 10.87
C ILE A 196 -4.39 17.09 11.86
N TRP A 197 -5.03 18.14 11.34
CA TRP A 197 -5.70 19.15 12.16
C TRP A 197 -7.15 18.75 12.43
N SER A 198 -7.70 19.10 13.60
CA SER A 198 -9.10 18.83 13.89
C SER A 198 -9.74 19.80 14.87
N VAL A 199 -11.06 19.99 14.69
CA VAL A 199 -11.94 20.77 15.56
C VAL A 199 -13.28 20.06 15.74
N LYS A 200 -13.90 20.26 16.91
CA LYS A 200 -15.23 19.78 17.25
C LYS A 200 -16.22 20.93 17.24
N SER A 201 -17.37 20.74 16.58
CA SER A 201 -18.46 21.72 16.57
C SER A 201 -19.11 21.78 17.96
N THR A 202 -19.13 22.96 18.58
CA THR A 202 -19.80 23.18 19.87
C THR A 202 -21.29 23.54 19.72
N GLY A 203 -21.77 23.69 18.48
CA GLY A 203 -23.04 24.35 18.16
C GLY A 203 -22.91 25.88 18.14
N ASN A 204 -23.95 26.57 17.67
CA ASN A 204 -23.99 28.04 17.53
C ASN A 204 -22.79 28.61 16.74
N LYS A 205 -22.31 27.91 15.70
CA LYS A 205 -21.13 28.25 14.88
C LYS A 205 -19.79 28.28 15.65
N GLY A 206 -19.74 27.76 16.88
CA GLY A 206 -18.51 27.64 17.66
C GLY A 206 -17.72 26.37 17.38
N TRP A 207 -16.40 26.44 17.59
CA TRP A 207 -15.45 25.36 17.39
C TRP A 207 -14.51 25.26 18.59
N ALA A 208 -14.18 24.04 18.98
CA ALA A 208 -13.19 23.73 20.01
C ALA A 208 -12.18 22.71 19.47
N PRO A 209 -10.97 22.62 20.05
CA PRO A 209 -10.09 21.48 19.83
C PRO A 209 -10.83 20.15 20.11
N THR A 210 -10.44 19.08 19.43
CA THR A 210 -11.05 17.75 19.66
C THR A 210 -10.54 17.12 20.96
N ASP A 211 -9.28 17.39 21.30
CA ASP A 211 -8.58 16.93 22.52
C ASP A 211 -8.77 15.43 22.81
N ILE A 212 -8.74 14.63 21.75
CA ILE A 212 -8.77 13.16 21.86
C ILE A 212 -7.39 12.67 22.31
N ASP A 213 -7.36 11.78 23.30
CA ASP A 213 -6.15 11.05 23.65
C ASP A 213 -5.91 9.89 22.68
N PHE A 214 -4.71 9.86 22.10
CA PHE A 214 -4.27 8.81 21.19
C PHE A 214 -3.32 7.87 21.95
N SER A 215 -3.84 7.18 22.97
CA SER A 215 -3.03 6.36 23.88
C SER A 215 -2.18 5.34 23.10
N GLY A 216 -0.87 5.32 23.37
CA GLY A 216 0.09 4.46 22.67
C GLY A 216 0.75 5.08 21.44
N LEU A 217 0.34 6.28 21.01
CA LEU A 217 1.08 7.08 20.03
C LEU A 217 1.96 8.11 20.74
N VAL A 218 3.19 8.27 20.24
CA VAL A 218 4.03 9.42 20.62
C VAL A 218 3.34 10.68 20.11
N GLN A 219 3.01 11.61 21.01
CA GLN A 219 2.38 12.86 20.61
C GLN A 219 3.38 13.74 19.85
N LYS A 220 3.16 13.86 18.54
CA LYS A 220 3.87 14.78 17.65
C LYS A 220 2.86 15.61 16.88
N ARG A 221 3.19 16.87 16.62
CA ARG A 221 2.36 17.75 15.78
C ARG A 221 2.47 17.37 14.31
N GLN A 222 3.67 17.13 13.81
CA GLN A 222 3.95 16.77 12.42
C GLN A 222 4.70 15.45 12.33
N PHE A 223 4.52 14.76 11.21
CA PHE A 223 5.37 13.65 10.80
C PHE A 223 6.79 14.17 10.47
N PRO A 224 7.85 13.33 10.56
CA PRO A 224 9.19 13.73 10.16
C PRO A 224 9.25 14.15 8.68
N PRO A 225 9.55 15.42 8.37
CA PRO A 225 9.62 15.88 6.99
C PRO A 225 10.86 15.29 6.29
N GLY A 226 10.75 15.10 4.98
CA GLY A 226 11.90 14.84 4.13
C GLY A 226 12.85 16.05 4.06
N PRO A 227 14.10 15.85 3.57
CA PRO A 227 15.02 16.95 3.36
C PRO A 227 14.49 17.87 2.25
N VAL A 228 14.55 19.18 2.49
CA VAL A 228 14.09 20.21 1.54
C VAL A 228 15.07 20.35 0.37
N CYS A 229 16.36 20.09 0.64
CA CYS A 229 17.41 19.98 -0.35
C CYS A 229 18.61 19.22 0.27
N SER A 230 19.63 18.94 -0.53
CA SER A 230 20.87 18.34 -0.04
C SER A 230 22.07 19.09 -0.59
N THR A 231 23.14 19.14 0.18
CA THR A 231 24.46 19.62 -0.25
C THR A 231 25.36 18.42 -0.53
N LYS A 232 26.68 18.64 -0.69
CA LYS A 232 27.63 17.54 -0.82
C LYS A 232 27.65 16.72 0.47
N SER A 233 27.72 17.40 1.62
CA SER A 233 27.99 16.78 2.91
C SER A 233 26.77 16.70 3.83
N PHE A 234 25.72 17.48 3.56
CA PHE A 234 24.58 17.64 4.48
C PHE A 234 23.23 17.42 3.78
N HIS A 235 22.27 16.88 4.52
CA HIS A 235 20.84 17.02 4.24
C HIS A 235 20.31 18.28 4.93
N VAL A 236 19.50 19.05 4.23
CA VAL A 236 18.90 20.28 4.78
C VAL A 236 17.43 20.02 5.08
N PHE A 237 16.97 20.36 6.28
CA PHE A 237 15.59 20.17 6.73
C PHE A 237 14.98 21.48 7.22
N ARG A 238 13.70 21.70 6.94
CA ARG A 238 12.88 22.76 7.54
C ARG A 238 12.18 22.19 8.77
N TYR A 239 12.28 22.87 9.91
CA TYR A 239 11.47 22.57 11.08
C TYR A 239 11.14 23.87 11.84
N GLY A 240 9.86 24.24 11.82
CA GLY A 240 9.39 25.53 12.32
C GLY A 240 10.11 26.71 11.63
N ARG A 241 10.56 27.68 12.44
CA ARG A 241 11.21 28.92 11.96
C ARG A 241 12.62 28.75 11.39
N ASN A 242 13.20 27.55 11.46
CA ASN A 242 14.61 27.35 11.16
C ASN A 242 14.79 26.26 10.08
N VAL A 243 15.93 26.34 9.41
CA VAL A 243 16.51 25.24 8.63
C VAL A 243 17.75 24.70 9.31
N TYR A 244 17.95 23.39 9.17
CA TYR A 244 19.01 22.64 9.84
C TYR A 244 19.82 21.87 8.81
N ALA A 245 21.15 21.93 8.91
CA ALA A 245 22.06 21.09 8.15
C ALA A 245 22.45 19.86 9.00
N LEU A 246 21.97 18.69 8.61
CA LEU A 246 22.33 17.41 9.21
C LEU A 246 23.37 16.70 8.34
N PRO A 247 24.45 16.12 8.91
CA PRO A 247 25.40 15.32 8.12
C PRO A 247 24.71 14.15 7.42
N LYS A 248 25.06 13.85 6.17
CA LYS A 248 24.46 12.70 5.45
C LYS A 248 24.73 11.35 6.11
N ASN A 249 25.81 11.25 6.87
CA ASN A 249 26.17 10.06 7.64
C ASN A 249 25.53 10.02 9.04
N ALA A 250 24.62 10.93 9.37
CA ALA A 250 23.88 10.87 10.62
C ALA A 250 22.98 9.62 10.62
N GLY A 251 23.07 8.81 11.67
CA GLY A 251 22.31 7.56 11.81
C GLY A 251 20.81 7.79 12.06
N ASN A 252 20.41 9.00 12.49
CA ASN A 252 19.02 9.41 12.64
C ASN A 252 18.83 10.81 12.04
N ASN A 253 17.83 10.93 11.16
CA ASN A 253 17.50 12.17 10.43
C ASN A 253 16.09 12.69 10.77
N ASP A 254 15.43 12.15 11.81
CA ASP A 254 14.13 12.65 12.25
C ASP A 254 14.29 14.04 12.89
N ILE A 255 14.09 15.10 12.10
CA ILE A 255 14.21 16.49 12.55
C ILE A 255 13.13 16.88 13.57
N THR A 256 12.13 16.04 13.84
CA THR A 256 11.15 16.26 14.92
C THR A 256 11.73 15.92 16.29
N ASP A 257 12.83 15.17 16.35
CA ASP A 257 13.60 14.90 17.57
C ASP A 257 14.50 16.09 17.94
N GLU A 258 14.41 16.54 19.19
CA GLU A 258 15.25 17.63 19.70
C GLU A 258 16.73 17.27 19.75
N GLY A 259 17.08 16.02 20.09
CA GLY A 259 18.45 15.53 20.09
C GLY A 259 19.08 15.56 18.70
N VAL A 260 18.30 15.21 17.66
CA VAL A 260 18.75 15.33 16.26
C VAL A 260 18.98 16.79 15.89
N ARG A 261 18.06 17.70 16.25
CA ARG A 261 18.23 19.14 15.99
C ARG A 261 19.44 19.74 16.72
N ASN A 262 19.68 19.32 17.95
CA ASN A 262 20.83 19.76 18.74
C ASN A 262 22.16 19.25 18.16
N GLY A 263 22.14 18.16 17.40
CA GLY A 263 23.27 17.63 16.65
C GLY A 263 23.48 18.27 15.27
N ALA A 264 22.68 19.26 14.87
CA ALA A 264 22.82 19.92 13.57
C ALA A 264 24.14 20.69 13.47
N VAL A 265 24.80 20.60 12.31
CA VAL A 265 26.08 21.25 12.06
C VAL A 265 25.92 22.76 11.85
N ALA A 266 24.79 23.17 11.29
CA ALA A 266 24.43 24.57 11.16
C ALA A 266 22.91 24.74 11.24
N VAL A 267 22.47 25.91 11.70
CA VAL A 267 21.07 26.32 11.79
C VAL A 267 20.94 27.75 11.29
N ALA A 268 19.93 28.03 10.46
CA ALA A 268 19.66 29.37 9.93
C ALA A 268 18.16 29.61 9.75
N LYS A 269 17.75 30.81 9.30
CA LYS A 269 16.32 31.12 9.01
C LYS A 269 15.93 30.75 7.60
N THR A 270 16.85 30.85 6.65
CA THR A 270 16.62 30.50 5.25
C THR A 270 17.66 29.51 4.75
N VAL A 271 17.31 28.74 3.71
CA VAL A 271 18.26 27.84 3.04
C VAL A 271 19.48 28.63 2.53
N ALA A 272 19.27 29.80 1.95
CA ALA A 272 20.35 30.65 1.43
C ALA A 272 21.32 31.15 2.53
N GLU A 273 20.83 31.44 3.73
CA GLU A 273 21.69 31.74 4.88
C GLU A 273 22.47 30.51 5.34
N LEU A 274 21.80 29.36 5.40
CA LEU A 274 22.42 28.10 5.79
C LEU A 274 23.57 27.73 4.86
N GLU A 275 23.36 27.85 3.54
CA GLU A 275 24.37 27.64 2.50
C GLU A 275 25.62 28.50 2.72
N LYS A 276 25.44 29.77 3.11
CA LYS A 276 26.57 30.67 3.43
C LYS A 276 27.35 30.20 4.65
N LEU A 277 26.66 29.63 5.66
CA LEU A 277 27.31 29.10 6.87
C LEU A 277 28.14 27.85 6.57
N ILE A 278 27.59 26.92 5.79
CA ILE A 278 28.27 25.65 5.45
C ILE A 278 29.21 25.77 4.24
N LYS A 279 29.17 26.90 3.51
CA LYS A 279 29.96 27.15 2.28
C LYS A 279 29.77 26.08 1.20
N GLU A 280 28.62 25.43 1.18
CA GLU A 280 28.21 24.45 0.18
C GLU A 280 26.92 24.94 -0.48
N LYS A 281 26.77 24.64 -1.77
CA LYS A 281 25.51 24.88 -2.47
C LYS A 281 24.55 23.73 -2.22
N ALA A 282 23.27 24.03 -2.08
CA ALA A 282 22.25 23.02 -2.07
C ALA A 282 21.77 22.71 -3.49
N ASP A 283 21.74 21.43 -3.81
CA ASP A 283 21.10 20.90 -4.99
C ASP A 283 19.85 20.12 -4.56
N TYR A 284 18.75 20.32 -5.27
CA TYR A 284 17.55 19.52 -5.07
C TYR A 284 17.80 18.11 -5.62
N THR A 285 18.35 17.24 -4.76
CA THR A 285 18.52 15.82 -5.05
C THR A 285 17.49 15.06 -4.24
N PRO A 286 16.38 14.58 -4.84
CA PRO A 286 15.46 13.70 -4.13
C PRO A 286 16.23 12.45 -3.74
N SER A 287 16.39 12.14 -2.45
CA SER A 287 17.16 10.97 -2.01
C SER A 287 16.51 9.68 -2.54
N PRO A 288 17.30 8.69 -2.98
CA PRO A 288 16.76 7.38 -3.31
C PRO A 288 16.14 6.73 -2.07
N VAL A 289 14.86 6.38 -2.13
CA VAL A 289 14.16 5.69 -1.06
C VAL A 289 14.11 4.20 -1.40
N TYR A 290 14.69 3.35 -0.55
CA TYR A 290 14.51 1.91 -0.69
C TYR A 290 13.05 1.54 -0.41
N LEU A 291 12.43 0.79 -1.32
CA LEU A 291 11.05 0.36 -1.18
C LEU A 291 11.00 -1.08 -0.65
N GLU A 292 11.50 -2.04 -1.42
CA GLU A 292 11.52 -3.47 -1.06
C GLU A 292 12.48 -4.28 -1.95
N SER A 293 12.72 -5.54 -1.58
CA SER A 293 13.31 -6.56 -2.46
C SER A 293 12.19 -7.41 -3.04
N TYR A 294 12.25 -7.69 -4.35
CA TYR A 294 11.29 -8.53 -5.03
C TYR A 294 12.01 -9.42 -6.04
N MET A 295 11.86 -10.74 -5.91
CA MET A 295 12.67 -11.73 -6.64
C MET A 295 14.17 -11.44 -6.49
N ALA A 296 14.94 -11.46 -7.58
CA ALA A 296 16.37 -11.16 -7.58
C ALA A 296 16.69 -9.65 -7.68
N TYR A 297 15.77 -8.76 -7.30
CA TYR A 297 15.91 -7.31 -7.49
C TYR A 297 15.63 -6.53 -6.19
N ASN A 298 16.29 -5.38 -6.06
CA ASN A 298 16.02 -4.36 -5.07
C ASN A 298 15.35 -3.17 -5.77
N ILE A 299 14.19 -2.74 -5.27
CA ILE A 299 13.40 -1.65 -5.85
C ILE A 299 13.57 -0.40 -5.00
N ILE A 300 13.94 0.70 -5.65
CA ILE A 300 14.13 2.01 -5.01
C ILE A 300 13.35 3.09 -5.76
N TRP A 301 12.89 4.12 -5.07
CA TRP A 301 12.26 5.30 -5.64
C TRP A 301 13.27 6.44 -5.74
N TYR A 302 13.44 7.03 -6.92
CA TYR A 302 14.36 8.13 -7.13
C TYR A 302 13.88 9.01 -8.28
N LYS A 303 13.95 10.34 -8.16
CA LYS A 303 13.55 11.29 -9.23
C LYS A 303 12.21 10.94 -9.91
N ASN A 304 11.18 10.64 -9.10
CA ASN A 304 9.82 10.27 -9.53
C ASN A 304 9.70 9.00 -10.38
N ARG A 305 10.64 8.05 -10.21
CA ARG A 305 10.58 6.74 -10.86
C ARG A 305 10.96 5.64 -9.89
N ALA A 306 10.41 4.45 -10.10
CA ALA A 306 10.89 3.24 -9.46
C ALA A 306 12.00 2.62 -10.32
N TYR A 307 13.10 2.30 -9.68
CA TYR A 307 14.24 1.60 -10.25
C TYR A 307 14.37 0.25 -9.57
N ALA A 308 14.14 -0.84 -10.29
CA ALA A 308 14.43 -2.18 -9.83
C ALA A 308 15.81 -2.60 -10.35
N PHE A 309 16.80 -2.69 -9.46
CA PHE A 309 18.14 -3.17 -9.78
C PHE A 309 18.31 -4.62 -9.40
N ALA A 310 18.84 -5.42 -10.30
CA ALA A 310 19.21 -6.79 -10.01
C ALA A 310 20.23 -6.80 -8.87
N GLN A 311 20.04 -7.67 -7.89
CA GLN A 311 20.95 -7.83 -6.76
C GLN A 311 22.38 -8.21 -7.22
N SER A 312 22.50 -8.80 -8.41
CA SER A 312 23.77 -9.11 -9.07
C SER A 312 24.59 -7.88 -9.48
N ILE A 313 24.01 -6.67 -9.50
CA ILE A 313 24.75 -5.42 -9.74
C ILE A 313 25.68 -5.10 -8.56
N GLY A 314 25.38 -5.59 -7.34
CA GLY A 314 26.13 -5.27 -6.14
C GLY A 314 25.84 -3.87 -5.59
N SER A 315 26.82 -3.21 -4.97
CA SER A 315 26.67 -1.87 -4.41
C SER A 315 26.67 -0.81 -5.52
N LEU A 316 25.48 -0.35 -5.91
CA LEU A 316 25.30 0.75 -6.85
C LEU A 316 24.83 2.01 -6.11
N ASP A 317 25.57 3.10 -6.25
CA ASP A 317 25.09 4.43 -5.88
C ASP A 317 24.35 5.07 -7.06
N ILE A 318 23.03 4.95 -7.07
CA ILE A 318 22.17 5.54 -8.13
C ILE A 318 22.35 7.06 -8.24
N THR A 319 22.78 7.75 -7.18
CA THR A 319 22.97 9.20 -7.24
C THR A 319 24.16 9.59 -8.13
N GLN A 320 25.08 8.65 -8.38
CA GLN A 320 26.26 8.81 -9.22
C GLN A 320 26.16 8.09 -10.58
N ALA A 321 25.11 7.30 -10.80
CA ALA A 321 24.92 6.55 -12.05
C ALA A 321 24.64 7.51 -13.23
N THR A 322 25.41 7.36 -14.32
CA THR A 322 25.19 8.14 -15.55
C THR A 322 24.03 7.57 -16.38
N LYS A 323 23.54 8.36 -17.35
CA LYS A 323 22.51 7.88 -18.29
C LYS A 323 22.97 6.66 -19.09
N ASN A 324 24.27 6.58 -19.39
CA ASN A 324 24.86 5.45 -20.11
C ASN A 324 24.91 4.20 -19.21
N ASP A 325 25.23 4.36 -17.92
CA ASP A 325 25.24 3.24 -16.96
C ASP A 325 23.84 2.63 -16.84
N LEU A 326 22.82 3.48 -16.68
CA LEU A 326 21.42 3.04 -16.61
C LEU A 326 20.94 2.37 -17.91
N GLN A 327 21.32 2.91 -19.07
CA GLN A 327 21.01 2.30 -20.36
C GLN A 327 21.64 0.91 -20.50
N MET A 328 22.89 0.73 -20.05
CA MET A 328 23.57 -0.56 -20.05
C MET A 328 22.85 -1.57 -19.15
N TYR A 329 22.47 -1.18 -17.93
CA TYR A 329 21.74 -2.08 -17.04
C TYR A 329 20.34 -2.42 -17.54
N THR A 330 19.65 -1.49 -18.19
CA THR A 330 18.33 -1.77 -18.78
C THR A 330 18.42 -2.65 -20.02
N ALA A 331 19.45 -2.50 -20.86
CA ALA A 331 19.66 -3.37 -22.02
C ALA A 331 19.85 -4.84 -21.63
N ASP A 332 20.52 -5.11 -20.51
CA ASP A 332 20.76 -6.46 -20.00
C ASP A 332 19.70 -6.93 -18.98
N ASN A 333 18.55 -6.25 -18.90
CA ASN A 333 17.48 -6.56 -17.93
C ASN A 333 17.88 -6.44 -16.45
N ARG A 334 19.07 -5.93 -16.12
CA ARG A 334 19.56 -5.75 -14.74
C ARG A 334 19.01 -4.49 -14.07
N CYS A 335 18.41 -3.56 -14.82
CA CYS A 335 17.69 -2.42 -14.29
C CYS A 335 16.37 -2.22 -15.02
N ILE A 336 15.26 -2.23 -14.28
CA ILE A 336 13.94 -1.87 -14.81
C ILE A 336 13.58 -0.51 -14.23
N ILE A 337 13.20 0.42 -15.10
CA ILE A 337 12.76 1.76 -14.73
C ILE A 337 11.28 1.88 -15.08
N THR A 338 10.47 2.20 -14.09
CA THR A 338 9.02 2.36 -14.24
C THR A 338 8.57 3.61 -13.53
N ASP A 339 7.34 4.04 -13.80
CA ASP A 339 6.74 5.16 -13.06
C ASP A 339 6.23 4.68 -11.69
N SER A 340 6.54 3.43 -11.31
CA SER A 340 5.95 2.79 -10.14
C SER A 340 6.53 1.51 -9.56
N LEU A 341 6.34 1.32 -8.25
CA LEU A 341 6.64 0.06 -7.55
C LEU A 341 5.85 -1.12 -8.14
N TYR A 342 4.54 -0.95 -8.34
CA TYR A 342 3.69 -2.04 -8.81
C TYR A 342 4.02 -2.47 -10.25
N GLU A 343 4.29 -1.53 -11.16
CA GLU A 343 4.73 -1.85 -12.53
C GLU A 343 6.12 -2.47 -12.54
N ALA A 344 7.02 -2.06 -11.63
CA ALA A 344 8.32 -2.71 -11.48
C ALA A 344 8.13 -4.18 -11.10
N LYS A 345 7.31 -4.49 -10.10
CA LYS A 345 7.01 -5.87 -9.68
C LYS A 345 6.32 -6.67 -10.78
N PHE A 346 5.37 -6.07 -11.49
CA PHE A 346 4.68 -6.71 -12.61
C PHE A 346 5.64 -7.07 -13.75
N LYS A 347 6.50 -6.14 -14.18
CA LYS A 347 7.52 -6.41 -15.23
C LYS A 347 8.53 -7.46 -14.78
N LEU A 348 8.95 -7.43 -13.51
CA LEU A 348 9.83 -8.45 -12.95
C LEU A 348 9.20 -9.84 -12.96
N ALA A 349 7.92 -9.93 -12.57
CA ALA A 349 7.17 -11.18 -12.63
C ALA A 349 7.01 -11.68 -14.07
N GLN A 350 6.66 -10.80 -15.01
CA GLN A 350 6.55 -11.14 -16.43
C GLN A 350 7.88 -11.63 -17.02
N MET A 351 8.98 -10.94 -16.75
CA MET A 351 10.32 -11.35 -17.18
C MET A 351 10.74 -12.70 -16.57
N HIS A 352 10.34 -12.96 -15.33
CA HIS A 352 10.57 -14.25 -14.70
C HIS A 352 9.78 -15.36 -15.39
N CYS A 353 8.50 -15.13 -15.70
CA CYS A 353 7.68 -16.04 -16.49
C CYS A 353 8.26 -16.29 -17.89
N GLU A 354 8.67 -15.25 -18.61
CA GLU A 354 9.29 -15.37 -19.94
C GLU A 354 10.63 -16.13 -19.89
N GLN A 355 11.42 -15.94 -18.83
CA GLN A 355 12.65 -16.72 -18.59
C GLN A 355 12.34 -18.19 -18.30
N LEU A 356 11.24 -18.48 -17.60
CA LEU A 356 10.78 -19.84 -17.31
C LEU A 356 10.24 -20.51 -18.58
N GLU A 357 9.42 -19.82 -19.38
CA GLU A 357 8.88 -20.30 -20.65
C GLU A 357 9.98 -20.62 -21.68
N ASN A 358 11.00 -19.76 -21.78
CA ASN A 358 12.16 -20.02 -22.65
C ASN A 358 13.03 -21.18 -22.17
N LYS A 359 13.07 -21.45 -20.84
CA LYS A 359 13.77 -22.59 -20.23
C LYS A 359 12.95 -23.89 -20.21
N LEU A 360 11.66 -23.83 -20.56
CA LEU A 360 10.74 -24.97 -20.62
C LEU A 360 10.71 -25.65 -21.99
N LYS A 361 11.26 -25.04 -23.05
CA LYS A 361 11.38 -25.62 -24.41
C LYS A 361 12.31 -26.84 -24.53
N GLY A 362 12.77 -27.45 -23.44
CA GLY A 362 13.95 -28.31 -23.44
C GLY A 362 13.94 -29.65 -22.72
N LEU A 363 12.86 -30.14 -22.07
CA LEU A 363 12.95 -31.40 -21.30
C LEU A 363 11.73 -32.35 -21.45
N GLN A 364 12.05 -33.48 -22.12
CA GLN A 364 11.53 -34.85 -22.26
C GLN A 364 10.05 -35.27 -22.02
N PRO A 365 9.59 -36.30 -22.76
CA PRO A 365 8.16 -36.54 -23.04
C PRO A 365 7.47 -37.44 -22.00
N ALA A 366 6.17 -37.21 -21.83
CA ALA A 366 5.28 -38.10 -21.08
C ALA A 366 4.70 -39.21 -22.00
N PRO A 367 3.92 -40.18 -21.47
CA PRO A 367 3.76 -41.50 -22.07
C PRO A 367 3.14 -41.49 -23.48
N GLN A 368 3.64 -42.36 -24.37
CA GLN A 368 3.05 -42.60 -25.70
C GLN A 368 1.79 -43.45 -25.55
N THR A 369 0.65 -42.82 -25.29
CA THR A 369 -0.66 -43.48 -25.30
C THR A 369 -1.63 -42.71 -26.21
N ASP A 370 -2.28 -43.42 -27.14
CA ASP A 370 -3.32 -42.85 -28.01
C ASP A 370 -4.68 -42.73 -27.30
N HIS A 371 -4.78 -43.25 -26.07
CA HIS A 371 -5.96 -43.14 -25.22
C HIS A 371 -5.71 -42.17 -24.05
N PRO A 372 -6.74 -41.44 -23.60
CA PRO A 372 -6.64 -40.56 -22.43
C PRO A 372 -6.26 -41.34 -21.17
N ALA A 373 -5.22 -40.91 -20.47
CA ALA A 373 -4.75 -41.54 -19.24
C ALA A 373 -4.79 -40.53 -18.08
N LEU A 374 -5.51 -40.85 -17.00
CA LEU A 374 -5.45 -40.06 -15.77
C LEU A 374 -4.04 -40.19 -15.16
N LEU A 375 -3.32 -39.07 -15.04
CA LEU A 375 -2.03 -39.03 -14.37
C LEU A 375 -2.23 -38.96 -12.85
N GLU A 376 -2.95 -37.95 -12.37
CA GLU A 376 -3.31 -37.80 -10.96
C GLU A 376 -4.41 -36.76 -10.74
N SER A 377 -4.87 -36.65 -9.50
CA SER A 377 -5.70 -35.53 -9.04
C SER A 377 -4.87 -34.53 -8.22
N TYR A 378 -4.98 -33.24 -8.53
CA TYR A 378 -4.23 -32.17 -7.88
C TYR A 378 -5.10 -30.91 -7.71
N ASN A 379 -5.21 -30.38 -6.49
CA ASN A 379 -5.96 -29.16 -6.16
C ASN A 379 -7.41 -29.10 -6.69
N GLY A 380 -8.13 -30.24 -6.71
CA GLY A 380 -9.51 -30.30 -7.21
C GLY A 380 -9.61 -30.42 -8.75
N TYR A 381 -8.49 -30.69 -9.41
CA TYR A 381 -8.42 -31.00 -10.84
C TYR A 381 -7.99 -32.43 -11.05
N ASN A 382 -8.44 -33.02 -12.15
CA ASN A 382 -7.93 -34.28 -12.68
C ASN A 382 -7.01 -33.96 -13.85
N ILE A 383 -5.74 -34.35 -13.73
CA ILE A 383 -4.72 -34.15 -14.77
C ILE A 383 -4.67 -35.40 -15.64
N ILE A 384 -5.02 -35.24 -16.91
CA ILE A 384 -5.14 -36.31 -17.90
C ILE A 384 -4.09 -36.09 -18.99
N TRP A 385 -3.34 -37.12 -19.33
CA TRP A 385 -2.47 -37.12 -20.51
C TRP A 385 -3.25 -37.59 -21.73
N TYR A 386 -3.23 -36.79 -22.80
CA TYR A 386 -3.83 -37.18 -24.07
C TYR A 386 -3.17 -36.44 -25.23
N LYS A 387 -2.94 -37.10 -26.37
CA LYS A 387 -2.34 -36.49 -27.58
C LYS A 387 -1.12 -35.60 -27.28
N ASN A 388 -0.20 -36.10 -26.45
CA ASN A 388 1.05 -35.43 -26.08
C ASN A 388 0.90 -34.10 -25.30
N ARG A 389 -0.19 -33.95 -24.54
CA ARG A 389 -0.43 -32.81 -23.64
C ARG A 389 -1.05 -33.27 -22.32
N ALA A 390 -0.79 -32.51 -21.26
CA ALA A 390 -1.47 -32.66 -19.98
C ALA A 390 -2.65 -31.69 -19.91
N TYR A 391 -3.85 -32.23 -19.74
CA TYR A 391 -5.09 -31.50 -19.55
C TYR A 391 -5.54 -31.64 -18.09
N ALA A 392 -5.51 -30.55 -17.35
CA ALA A 392 -6.07 -30.48 -16.02
C ALA A 392 -7.50 -29.95 -16.09
N PHE A 393 -8.48 -30.80 -15.82
CA PHE A 393 -9.89 -30.42 -15.76
C PHE A 393 -10.37 -30.30 -14.32
N ALA A 394 -11.05 -29.22 -13.99
CA ALA A 394 -11.69 -29.05 -12.69
C ALA A 394 -12.71 -30.18 -12.49
N GLN A 395 -12.66 -30.85 -11.34
CA GLN A 395 -13.58 -31.95 -11.01
C GLN A 395 -15.05 -31.51 -11.04
N SER A 396 -15.31 -30.21 -10.86
CA SER A 396 -16.64 -29.61 -10.96
C SER A 396 -17.23 -29.60 -12.36
N ILE A 397 -16.45 -29.86 -13.42
CA ILE A 397 -16.97 -30.03 -14.79
C ILE A 397 -17.86 -31.28 -14.89
N GLY A 398 -17.65 -32.28 -14.03
CA GLY A 398 -18.36 -33.57 -14.10
C GLY A 398 -17.73 -34.51 -15.13
N SER A 399 -18.54 -35.41 -15.69
CA SER A 399 -18.08 -36.38 -16.69
C SER A 399 -17.85 -35.71 -18.04
N LEU A 400 -16.59 -35.64 -18.48
CA LEU A 400 -16.19 -35.13 -19.78
C LEU A 400 -15.43 -36.23 -20.53
N ASP A 401 -15.90 -36.57 -21.74
CA ASP A 401 -15.14 -37.41 -22.66
C ASP A 401 -14.21 -36.53 -23.50
N ILE A 402 -12.95 -36.45 -23.08
CA ILE A 402 -11.92 -35.66 -23.77
C ILE A 402 -11.66 -36.13 -25.21
N ALA A 403 -11.96 -37.39 -25.55
CA ALA A 403 -11.79 -37.87 -26.92
C ALA A 403 -12.86 -37.29 -27.87
N GLN A 404 -13.97 -36.77 -27.33
CA GLN A 404 -15.09 -36.18 -28.08
C GLN A 404 -15.19 -34.65 -27.92
N ALA A 405 -14.38 -34.05 -27.05
CA ALA A 405 -14.39 -32.60 -26.81
C ALA A 405 -13.86 -31.83 -28.03
N THR A 406 -14.60 -30.78 -28.43
CA THR A 406 -14.17 -29.88 -29.52
C THR A 406 -13.21 -28.79 -29.00
N GLU A 407 -12.51 -28.09 -29.89
CA GLU A 407 -11.64 -26.96 -29.50
C GLU A 407 -12.44 -25.83 -28.83
N ASP A 408 -13.67 -25.58 -29.29
CA ASP A 408 -14.57 -24.59 -28.70
C ASP A 408 -14.99 -24.97 -27.27
N ASP A 409 -15.23 -26.28 -27.03
CA ASP A 409 -15.52 -26.79 -25.68
C ASP A 409 -14.33 -26.54 -24.74
N LEU A 410 -13.11 -26.80 -25.21
CA LEU A 410 -11.89 -26.59 -24.42
C LEU A 410 -11.62 -25.12 -24.13
N GLN A 411 -11.81 -24.23 -25.12
CA GLN A 411 -11.65 -22.78 -24.94
C GLN A 411 -12.60 -22.24 -23.87
N LYS A 412 -13.84 -22.73 -23.84
CA LYS A 412 -14.83 -22.34 -22.83
C LYS A 412 -14.38 -22.66 -21.41
N TYR A 413 -13.73 -23.82 -21.20
CA TYR A 413 -13.23 -24.20 -19.87
C TYR A 413 -11.91 -23.53 -19.52
N THR A 414 -11.07 -23.18 -20.50
CA THR A 414 -9.83 -22.44 -20.24
C THR A 414 -10.11 -20.97 -19.89
N ALA A 415 -11.15 -20.36 -20.47
CA ALA A 415 -11.51 -18.96 -20.21
C ALA A 415 -11.92 -18.68 -18.75
N ASP A 416 -12.39 -19.68 -18.01
CA ASP A 416 -12.79 -19.55 -16.60
C ASP A 416 -11.96 -20.43 -15.65
N ASN A 417 -10.73 -20.75 -16.04
CA ASN A 417 -9.75 -21.55 -15.30
C ASN A 417 -10.18 -23.00 -14.99
N ARG A 418 -11.30 -23.49 -15.50
CA ARG A 418 -11.75 -24.88 -15.28
C ARG A 418 -10.99 -25.91 -16.13
N CYS A 419 -10.19 -25.50 -17.10
CA CYS A 419 -9.28 -26.34 -17.85
C CYS A 419 -7.91 -25.67 -18.05
N VAL A 420 -6.83 -26.35 -17.68
CA VAL A 420 -5.45 -25.94 -17.98
C VAL A 420 -4.79 -26.97 -18.88
N ILE A 421 -4.21 -26.52 -19.99
CA ILE A 421 -3.54 -27.38 -20.98
C ILE A 421 -2.05 -27.04 -20.98
N THR A 422 -1.21 -28.03 -20.76
CA THR A 422 0.25 -27.85 -20.63
C THR A 422 1.03 -28.96 -21.33
N GLY A 423 2.35 -28.78 -21.47
CA GLY A 423 3.24 -29.77 -22.08
C GLY A 423 3.69 -30.88 -21.13
N SER A 424 3.49 -30.74 -19.81
CA SER A 424 3.93 -31.73 -18.83
C SER A 424 3.07 -31.75 -17.56
N LEU A 425 3.13 -32.86 -16.83
CA LEU A 425 2.46 -33.00 -15.53
C LEU A 425 2.87 -31.91 -14.53
N ASN A 426 4.16 -31.60 -14.45
CA ASN A 426 4.66 -30.63 -13.48
C ASN A 426 4.30 -29.19 -13.87
N GLU A 427 4.22 -28.89 -15.17
CA GLU A 427 3.72 -27.60 -15.67
C GLU A 427 2.23 -27.44 -15.34
N ALA A 428 1.42 -28.50 -15.52
CA ALA A 428 0.03 -28.50 -15.08
C ALA A 428 -0.09 -28.19 -13.57
N LYS A 429 0.69 -28.86 -12.72
CA LYS A 429 0.66 -28.63 -11.27
C LYS A 429 1.03 -27.20 -10.89
N LEU A 430 2.07 -26.64 -11.52
CA LEU A 430 2.51 -25.28 -11.27
C LEU A 430 1.40 -24.27 -11.61
N ARG A 431 0.82 -24.38 -12.81
CA ARG A 431 -0.30 -23.52 -13.24
C ARG A 431 -1.52 -23.63 -12.33
N LEU A 432 -1.85 -24.83 -11.86
CA LEU A 432 -2.95 -25.03 -10.92
C LEU A 432 -2.67 -24.43 -9.53
N ALA A 433 -1.43 -24.48 -9.07
CA ALA A 433 -1.02 -23.83 -7.82
C ALA A 433 -1.05 -22.29 -7.93
N GLU A 434 -0.68 -21.74 -9.10
CA GLU A 434 -0.81 -20.31 -9.42
C GLU A 434 -2.27 -19.84 -9.41
N ILE A 435 -3.16 -20.56 -10.10
CA ILE A 435 -4.60 -20.28 -10.13
C ILE A 435 -5.17 -20.29 -8.71
N GLN A 436 -4.81 -21.29 -7.90
CA GLN A 436 -5.25 -21.36 -6.50
C GLN A 436 -4.72 -20.19 -5.68
N CYS A 437 -3.46 -19.76 -5.87
CA CYS A 437 -2.91 -18.56 -5.25
C CYS A 437 -3.70 -17.31 -5.63
N GLU A 438 -4.06 -17.14 -6.91
CA GLU A 438 -4.86 -16.01 -7.39
C GLU A 438 -6.28 -16.02 -6.81
N GLU A 439 -6.94 -17.16 -6.79
CA GLU A 439 -8.25 -17.31 -6.16
C GLU A 439 -8.22 -16.99 -4.65
N LEU A 440 -7.19 -17.46 -3.95
CA LEU A 440 -7.02 -17.17 -2.52
C LEU A 440 -6.67 -15.69 -2.28
N LYS A 441 -5.84 -15.07 -3.14
CA LYS A 441 -5.58 -13.62 -3.11
C LYS A 441 -6.85 -12.81 -3.34
N ASN A 442 -7.72 -13.25 -4.24
CA ASN A 442 -9.01 -12.64 -4.49
C ASN A 442 -9.97 -12.81 -3.29
N LYS A 443 -9.95 -13.98 -2.61
CA LYS A 443 -10.73 -14.22 -1.39
C LYS A 443 -10.15 -13.53 -0.14
N LEU A 444 -8.87 -13.13 -0.14
CA LEU A 444 -8.20 -12.43 0.97
C LEU A 444 -8.70 -11.00 1.19
N LYS A 445 -9.50 -10.49 0.27
CA LYS A 445 -10.11 -9.16 0.30
C LYS A 445 -11.22 -8.97 1.35
N GLY A 446 -11.54 -9.97 2.18
CA GLY A 446 -12.59 -9.81 3.21
C GLY A 446 -12.61 -10.85 4.34
N LEU A 447 -11.64 -10.84 5.26
CA LEU A 447 -11.61 -11.83 6.34
C LEU A 447 -11.46 -11.30 7.77
N GLN A 448 -12.10 -12.05 8.66
CA GLN A 448 -12.23 -11.80 10.10
C GLN A 448 -10.96 -12.16 10.89
N PRO A 449 -10.70 -11.45 12.00
CA PRO A 449 -9.53 -11.66 12.84
C PRO A 449 -9.55 -13.00 13.58
N ALA A 450 -8.36 -13.49 13.90
CA ALA A 450 -8.17 -14.74 14.62
C ALA A 450 -8.86 -14.77 16.00
N PRO A 451 -9.37 -15.94 16.46
CA PRO A 451 -9.96 -16.08 17.78
C PRO A 451 -8.98 -15.71 18.90
N GLN A 452 -9.41 -14.88 19.86
CA GLN A 452 -8.64 -14.56 21.07
C GLN A 452 -8.74 -15.65 22.14
N THR A 453 -8.50 -16.91 21.78
CA THR A 453 -8.63 -18.04 22.71
C THR A 453 -7.30 -18.31 23.44
N LYS A 454 -7.37 -18.50 24.76
CA LYS A 454 -6.23 -18.90 25.63
C LYS A 454 -5.84 -20.37 25.49
N LYS A 455 -6.61 -21.17 24.74
CA LYS A 455 -6.30 -22.56 24.38
C LYS A 455 -6.15 -22.67 22.86
N PRO A 456 -5.16 -23.43 22.35
CA PRO A 456 -5.03 -23.68 20.93
C PRO A 456 -6.23 -24.47 20.40
N VAL A 457 -6.78 -24.05 19.26
CA VAL A 457 -7.91 -24.71 18.60
C VAL A 457 -7.49 -25.13 17.19
N LEU A 458 -7.58 -26.42 16.87
CA LEU A 458 -7.43 -26.88 15.49
C LEU A 458 -8.60 -26.33 14.67
N ILE A 459 -8.28 -25.58 13.62
CA ILE A 459 -9.27 -24.94 12.76
C ILE A 459 -9.61 -25.88 11.61
N GLU A 460 -8.58 -26.35 10.89
CA GLU A 460 -8.71 -27.31 9.80
C GLU A 460 -7.34 -27.87 9.40
N SER A 461 -7.35 -28.91 8.56
CA SER A 461 -6.17 -29.34 7.79
C SER A 461 -6.26 -28.79 6.38
N TYR A 462 -5.16 -28.23 5.88
CA TYR A 462 -5.08 -27.65 4.53
C TYR A 462 -3.76 -28.06 3.87
N ASN A 463 -3.87 -28.77 2.74
CA ASN A 463 -2.73 -29.46 2.11
C ASN A 463 -1.98 -30.34 3.15
N SER A 464 -0.66 -30.21 3.22
CA SER A 464 0.22 -30.95 4.16
C SER A 464 0.39 -30.26 5.52
N TYR A 465 -0.50 -29.33 5.88
CA TYR A 465 -0.43 -28.54 7.12
C TYR A 465 -1.69 -28.66 7.97
N ASN A 466 -1.52 -28.52 9.29
CA ASN A 466 -2.62 -28.35 10.24
C ASN A 466 -2.65 -26.90 10.71
N ILE A 467 -3.79 -26.22 10.54
CA ILE A 467 -4.00 -24.81 10.91
C ILE A 467 -4.62 -24.73 12.30
N VAL A 468 -3.96 -24.03 13.21
CA VAL A 468 -4.34 -23.88 14.62
C VAL A 468 -4.50 -22.40 14.97
N GLY A 469 -5.62 -22.02 15.58
CA GLY A 469 -5.85 -20.67 16.13
C GLY A 469 -5.40 -20.60 17.60
N TYR A 470 -4.58 -19.61 17.94
CA TYR A 470 -4.09 -19.42 19.31
C TYR A 470 -3.65 -17.97 19.57
N ASN A 471 -4.10 -17.37 20.68
CA ASN A 471 -3.74 -16.00 21.09
C ASN A 471 -3.85 -14.93 19.98
N GLY A 472 -4.96 -14.94 19.22
CA GLY A 472 -5.19 -13.93 18.18
C GLY A 472 -4.30 -14.08 16.95
N ARG A 473 -3.73 -15.27 16.70
CA ARG A 473 -3.01 -15.62 15.48
C ARG A 473 -3.36 -17.03 14.99
N TYR A 474 -3.12 -17.27 13.71
CA TYR A 474 -3.16 -18.60 13.11
C TYR A 474 -1.74 -19.14 12.90
N TYR A 475 -1.54 -20.40 13.23
CA TYR A 475 -0.32 -21.15 13.04
C TYR A 475 -0.62 -22.37 12.18
N ALA A 476 0.01 -22.49 11.02
CA ALA A 476 0.04 -23.73 10.26
C ALA A 476 1.34 -24.47 10.54
N PHE A 477 1.23 -25.70 11.03
CA PHE A 477 2.38 -26.59 11.20
C PHE A 477 2.31 -27.71 10.17
N ALA A 478 3.44 -27.97 9.52
CA ALA A 478 3.57 -29.11 8.61
C ALA A 478 3.29 -30.40 9.38
N GLN A 479 2.47 -31.28 8.80
CA GLN A 479 2.08 -32.55 9.41
C GLN A 479 3.29 -33.44 9.74
N SER A 480 4.40 -33.26 9.01
CA SER A 480 5.67 -33.96 9.23
C SER A 480 6.38 -33.60 10.55
N ILE A 481 6.00 -32.53 11.25
CA ILE A 481 6.60 -32.15 12.54
C ILE A 481 6.18 -33.11 13.67
N GLY A 482 5.05 -33.82 13.52
CA GLY A 482 4.50 -34.68 14.56
C GLY A 482 3.84 -33.89 15.71
N HIS A 483 3.82 -34.46 16.91
CA HIS A 483 3.15 -33.84 18.06
C HIS A 483 3.94 -32.63 18.59
N LEU A 484 3.31 -31.45 18.55
CA LEU A 484 3.86 -30.21 19.06
C LEU A 484 2.85 -29.55 20.02
N ASP A 485 3.23 -29.42 21.28
CA ASP A 485 2.51 -28.56 22.22
C ASP A 485 2.95 -27.10 22.04
N ILE A 486 2.11 -26.32 21.38
CA ILE A 486 2.36 -24.90 21.12
C ILE A 486 2.33 -24.05 22.41
N THR A 487 1.68 -24.52 23.49
CA THR A 487 1.56 -23.75 24.74
C THR A 487 2.86 -23.73 25.54
N SER A 488 3.69 -24.75 25.37
CA SER A 488 5.00 -24.91 26.03
C SER A 488 6.20 -24.71 25.09
N ALA A 489 5.96 -24.52 23.79
CA ALA A 489 7.02 -24.28 22.80
C ALA A 489 7.69 -22.91 23.02
N SER A 490 9.02 -22.90 23.14
CA SER A 490 9.77 -21.65 23.21
C SER A 490 9.66 -20.86 21.89
N LYS A 491 9.72 -19.53 21.98
CA LYS A 491 9.71 -18.63 20.81
C LYS A 491 10.79 -19.01 19.79
N SER A 492 12.00 -19.34 20.27
CA SER A 492 13.12 -19.79 19.44
C SER A 492 12.86 -21.11 18.70
N LYS A 493 12.08 -22.02 19.28
CA LYS A 493 11.70 -23.30 18.65
C LYS A 493 10.69 -23.07 17.52
N ILE A 494 9.73 -22.17 17.72
CA ILE A 494 8.76 -21.77 16.69
C ILE A 494 9.48 -21.03 15.54
N GLU A 495 10.37 -20.11 15.85
CA GLU A 495 11.19 -19.39 14.85
C GLU A 495 12.03 -20.35 13.99
N LYS A 496 12.57 -21.43 14.59
CA LYS A 496 13.28 -22.48 13.85
C LYS A 496 12.38 -23.21 12.86
N TYR A 497 11.14 -23.54 13.24
CA TYR A 497 10.17 -24.16 12.31
C TYR A 497 9.76 -23.20 11.19
N VAL A 498 9.60 -21.90 11.48
CA VAL A 498 9.32 -20.89 10.45
C VAL A 498 10.49 -20.77 9.46
N LYS A 499 11.72 -20.67 9.98
CA LYS A 499 12.94 -20.58 9.16
C LYS A 499 13.12 -21.80 8.24
N ASN A 500 12.71 -22.97 8.72
CA ASN A 500 12.78 -24.22 7.96
C ASN A 500 11.56 -24.46 7.06
N LYS A 501 10.66 -23.48 6.88
CA LYS A 501 9.41 -23.61 6.11
C LYS A 501 8.49 -24.74 6.61
N GLN A 502 8.60 -25.11 7.89
CA GLN A 502 7.76 -26.12 8.54
C GLN A 502 6.60 -25.49 9.33
N CYS A 503 6.65 -24.17 9.58
CA CYS A 503 5.58 -23.42 10.21
C CYS A 503 5.30 -22.11 9.49
N VAL A 504 4.02 -21.78 9.31
CA VAL A 504 3.56 -20.48 8.81
C VAL A 504 2.72 -19.81 9.88
N ILE A 505 2.96 -18.53 10.15
CA ILE A 505 2.22 -17.75 11.13
C ILE A 505 1.57 -16.57 10.42
N ALA A 506 0.28 -16.37 10.63
CA ALA A 506 -0.45 -15.27 10.00
C ALA A 506 -1.61 -14.76 10.87
N SER A 507 -2.18 -13.64 10.46
CA SER A 507 -3.25 -12.94 11.19
C SER A 507 -4.66 -13.45 10.83
N SER A 508 -4.79 -14.17 9.72
CA SER A 508 -6.03 -14.83 9.29
C SER A 508 -5.79 -16.25 8.79
N SER A 509 -6.83 -17.10 8.80
CA SER A 509 -6.75 -18.48 8.30
C SER A 509 -6.45 -18.53 6.80
N LEU A 510 -6.93 -17.55 6.02
CA LEU A 510 -6.68 -17.49 4.58
C LEU A 510 -5.29 -16.94 4.25
N GLU A 511 -4.76 -16.01 5.03
CA GLU A 511 -3.36 -15.58 4.90
C GLU A 511 -2.41 -16.76 5.15
N VAL A 512 -2.73 -17.63 6.12
CA VAL A 512 -2.02 -18.90 6.32
C VAL A 512 -2.12 -19.81 5.09
N LYS A 513 -3.31 -19.98 4.51
CA LYS A 513 -3.52 -20.82 3.32
C LYS A 513 -2.79 -20.29 2.08
N LEU A 514 -2.77 -18.96 1.89
CA LEU A 514 -2.04 -18.32 0.80
C LEU A 514 -0.54 -18.61 0.91
N ARG A 515 0.04 -18.39 2.08
CA ARG A 515 1.46 -18.66 2.32
C ARG A 515 1.81 -20.15 2.16
N ILE A 516 0.90 -21.06 2.52
CA ILE A 516 1.08 -22.50 2.24
C ILE A 516 1.10 -22.76 0.72
N ALA A 517 0.20 -22.12 -0.03
CA ALA A 517 0.16 -22.26 -1.49
C ALA A 517 1.44 -21.71 -2.14
N GLU A 518 1.94 -20.56 -1.68
CA GLU A 518 3.22 -19.98 -2.12
C GLU A 518 4.41 -20.92 -1.84
N LEU A 519 4.48 -21.52 -0.64
CA LEU A 519 5.51 -22.50 -0.30
C LEU A 519 5.45 -23.76 -1.19
N ASN A 520 4.26 -24.18 -1.60
CA ASN A 520 4.09 -25.31 -2.51
C ASN A 520 4.56 -24.95 -3.93
N CYS A 521 4.30 -23.73 -4.41
CA CYS A 521 4.87 -23.24 -5.67
C CYS A 521 6.40 -23.27 -5.61
N GLU A 522 7.01 -22.68 -4.59
CA GLU A 522 8.47 -22.66 -4.41
C GLU A 522 9.08 -24.07 -4.36
N LYS A 523 8.39 -25.02 -3.71
CA LYS A 523 8.84 -26.41 -3.63
C LYS A 523 8.81 -27.10 -5.00
N LEU A 524 7.70 -26.95 -5.73
CA LEU A 524 7.55 -27.52 -7.07
C LEU A 524 8.58 -26.91 -8.05
N GLU A 525 8.83 -25.62 -7.94
CA GLU A 525 9.88 -24.91 -8.69
C GLU A 525 11.28 -25.46 -8.38
N SER A 526 11.58 -25.72 -7.09
CA SER A 526 12.86 -26.31 -6.67
C SER A 526 13.04 -27.74 -7.17
N GLU A 527 12.01 -28.59 -7.05
CA GLU A 527 12.04 -29.99 -7.53
C GLU A 527 12.17 -30.05 -9.05
N LEU A 528 11.46 -29.15 -9.77
CA LEU A 528 11.62 -28.94 -11.20
C LEU A 528 13.03 -28.47 -11.59
N GLY A 529 13.72 -27.73 -10.72
CA GLY A 529 15.12 -27.35 -10.90
C GLY A 529 16.08 -28.54 -10.75
N GLU A 530 15.91 -29.37 -9.72
CA GLU A 530 16.80 -30.50 -9.41
C GLU A 530 16.71 -31.64 -10.46
N ILE A 531 15.51 -31.94 -10.96
CA ILE A 531 15.30 -32.96 -12.00
C ILE A 531 16.05 -32.60 -13.29
N LYS A 532 16.18 -31.31 -13.62
CA LYS A 532 16.88 -30.81 -14.81
C LYS A 532 18.40 -30.83 -14.72
N THR A 533 18.96 -30.92 -13.50
CA THR A 533 20.40 -31.11 -13.27
C THR A 533 20.84 -32.58 -13.27
N ARG A 534 19.88 -33.52 -13.21
CA ARG A 534 20.13 -34.98 -13.20
C ARG A 534 19.79 -35.68 -14.52
N ALA A 535 18.99 -35.06 -15.39
CA ALA A 535 18.76 -35.46 -16.78
C ALA A 535 19.78 -34.77 -17.70
#